data_AF-A0A3D3JIS8-F1
#
_entry.id   AF-A0A3D3JIS8-F1
#
_cell.length_a   1.000
_cell.length_b   1.000
_cell.length_c   1.000
_cell.angle_alpha   90.00
_cell.angle_beta   90.00
_cell.angle_gamma   90.00
#
_symmetry.space_group_name_H-M   'P 1'
#
loop_
_entity.id
_entity.type
_entity.pdbx_description
1 polymer ?
#
loop_
_entity_poly.entity_id
_entity_poly.type
_entity_poly.pdbx_seq_one_letter_code
_entity_poly.pdbx_strand_id
1 'polypeptide(L)'
;MLRLPFGTRAFLAAFEGIEGGFAVGTSIVVALSIAGLERHLLLVTAAVGIVVSGFNSASVKYSSEHYLDELDGREKKSALRHYFLPSLVEFICYGLLGVLAVGPLFIVANLSFAIALSVLVTLLMLFAAGAGVAARMGGRG
;
A
#
# COMPACT_ATOMS: atom_id res chain seq x y z
N MET A 1 3.40 -26.52 -0.49
CA MET A 1 2.74 -25.26 -0.07
C MET A 1 3.08 -24.99 1.40
N LEU A 2 3.98 -24.04 1.69
CA LEU A 2 4.29 -23.66 3.07
C LEU A 2 3.03 -23.12 3.77
N ARG A 3 2.62 -23.75 4.88
CA ARG A 3 1.59 -23.23 5.78
C ARG A 3 2.13 -21.98 6.49
N LEU A 4 2.03 -20.82 5.83
CA LEU A 4 2.34 -19.54 6.47
C LEU A 4 1.19 -19.19 7.44
N PRO A 5 1.48 -18.91 8.72
CA PRO A 5 0.46 -18.60 9.72
C PRO A 5 -0.39 -17.39 9.30
N PHE A 6 -1.62 -17.29 9.82
CA PHE A 6 -2.58 -16.22 9.51
C PHE A 6 -1.96 -14.81 9.62
N GLY A 7 -1.09 -14.59 10.61
CA GLY A 7 -0.35 -13.34 10.78
C GLY A 7 0.67 -13.05 9.68
N THR A 8 1.26 -14.08 9.07
CA THR A 8 2.21 -13.91 7.96
C THR A 8 1.50 -13.59 6.64
N ARG A 9 0.27 -14.12 6.42
CA ARG A 9 -0.57 -13.74 5.27
C ARG A 9 -1.06 -12.30 5.36
N ALA A 10 -1.56 -11.89 6.53
CA ALA A 10 -1.97 -10.50 6.76
C ALA A 10 -0.80 -9.52 6.65
N PHE A 11 0.40 -9.94 7.07
CA PHE A 11 1.61 -9.13 6.97
C PHE A 11 2.13 -9.00 5.54
N LEU A 12 2.13 -10.09 4.75
CA LEU A 12 2.46 -10.04 3.32
C LEU A 12 1.42 -9.24 2.53
N ALA A 13 0.14 -9.37 2.88
CA ALA A 13 -0.93 -8.58 2.28
C ALA A 13 -0.81 -7.09 2.58
N ALA A 14 -0.51 -6.74 3.83
CA ALA A 14 -0.16 -5.37 4.17
C ALA A 14 1.01 -4.91 3.31
N PHE A 15 2.03 -5.76 3.13
CA PHE A 15 3.24 -5.50 2.35
C PHE A 15 3.01 -5.20 0.87
N GLU A 16 2.22 -6.04 0.19
CA GLU A 16 1.81 -5.83 -1.20
C GLU A 16 1.05 -4.50 -1.33
N GLY A 17 0.18 -4.20 -0.37
CA GLY A 17 -0.49 -2.89 -0.28
C GLY A 17 0.48 -1.73 -0.05
N ILE A 18 1.54 -1.91 0.74
CA ILE A 18 2.61 -0.92 0.94
C ILE A 18 3.30 -0.64 -0.41
N GLU A 19 3.76 -1.70 -1.09
CA GLU A 19 4.56 -1.61 -2.30
C GLU A 19 3.77 -0.98 -3.47
N GLY A 20 2.53 -1.43 -3.67
CA GLY A 20 1.61 -0.86 -4.67
C GLY A 20 1.15 0.58 -4.33
N GLY A 21 1.06 0.91 -3.05
CA GLY A 21 0.70 2.23 -2.52
C GLY A 21 1.70 3.32 -2.82
N PHE A 22 2.95 3.03 -2.51
CA PHE A 22 4.02 3.98 -2.69
C PHE A 22 4.38 4.20 -4.16
N ALA A 23 4.35 3.17 -5.00
CA ALA A 23 4.75 3.33 -6.40
C ALA A 23 3.84 4.30 -7.18
N VAL A 24 2.52 4.25 -6.96
CA VAL A 24 1.55 5.04 -7.72
C VAL A 24 1.38 6.45 -7.15
N GLY A 25 1.17 6.57 -5.83
CA GLY A 25 0.91 7.86 -5.20
C GLY A 25 2.09 8.84 -5.31
N THR A 26 3.31 8.36 -5.10
CA THR A 26 4.52 9.20 -5.13
C THR A 26 4.91 9.63 -6.55
N SER A 27 4.72 8.75 -7.54
CA SER A 27 4.98 9.06 -8.95
C SER A 27 4.07 10.16 -9.48
N ILE A 28 2.80 10.14 -9.08
CA ILE A 28 1.81 11.16 -9.47
C ILE A 28 2.15 12.51 -8.82
N VAL A 29 2.49 12.54 -7.53
CA VAL A 29 2.88 13.77 -6.83
C VAL A 29 4.15 14.38 -7.42
N VAL A 30 5.16 13.57 -7.72
CA VAL A 30 6.43 14.05 -8.30
C VAL A 30 6.20 14.58 -9.72
N ALA A 31 5.50 13.85 -10.59
CA ALA A 31 5.22 14.29 -11.95
C ALA A 31 4.44 15.60 -12.00
N LEU A 32 3.42 15.74 -11.14
CA LEU A 32 2.60 16.95 -11.06
C LEU A 32 3.35 18.13 -10.44
N SER A 33 4.32 17.87 -9.56
CA SER A 33 5.15 18.94 -9.01
C SER A 33 6.11 19.56 -10.03
N ILE A 34 6.63 18.74 -10.96
CA ILE A 34 7.48 19.22 -12.06
C ILE A 34 6.67 20.11 -13.01
N ALA A 35 5.36 19.86 -13.12
CA ALA A 35 4.43 20.71 -13.87
C ALA A 35 4.13 22.07 -13.20
N GLY A 36 4.75 22.38 -12.04
CA GLY A 36 4.58 23.66 -11.36
C GLY A 36 3.20 23.85 -10.71
N LEU A 37 2.49 22.76 -10.43
CA LEU A 37 1.14 22.81 -9.87
C LEU A 37 1.14 23.30 -8.41
N GLU A 38 0.06 23.97 -8.05
CA GLU A 38 -0.15 24.44 -6.69
C GLU A 38 -0.33 23.27 -5.70
N ARG A 39 0.08 23.49 -4.45
CA ARG A 39 0.00 22.50 -3.36
C ARG A 39 -1.39 21.87 -3.24
N HIS A 40 -2.45 22.67 -3.38
CA HIS A 40 -3.82 22.20 -3.20
C HIS A 40 -4.18 21.12 -4.25
N LEU A 41 -3.71 21.27 -5.50
CA LEU A 41 -3.90 20.29 -6.56
C LEU A 41 -3.13 19.00 -6.25
N LEU A 42 -1.88 19.11 -5.79
CA LEU A 42 -1.07 17.94 -5.40
C LEU A 42 -1.74 17.13 -4.27
N LEU A 43 -2.32 17.80 -3.28
CA LEU A 43 -3.02 17.15 -2.17
C LEU A 43 -4.32 16.47 -2.62
N VAL A 44 -5.12 17.13 -3.47
CA VAL A 44 -6.36 16.54 -4.00
C VAL A 44 -6.05 15.34 -4.87
N THR A 45 -5.06 15.44 -5.77
CA THR A 45 -4.68 14.32 -6.62
C THR A 45 -4.10 13.17 -5.81
N ALA A 46 -3.27 13.46 -4.80
CA ALA A 46 -2.78 12.45 -3.88
C ALA A 46 -3.94 11.73 -3.15
N ALA A 47 -4.91 12.46 -2.62
CA ALA A 47 -6.05 11.88 -1.93
C ALA A 47 -6.88 10.96 -2.84
N VAL A 48 -7.20 11.41 -4.04
CA VAL A 48 -7.93 10.60 -5.04
C VAL A 48 -7.12 9.38 -5.44
N GLY A 49 -5.82 9.55 -5.70
CA GLY A 49 -4.91 8.45 -6.04
C GLY A 49 -4.85 7.39 -4.94
N ILE A 50 -4.66 7.80 -3.69
CA ILE A 50 -4.60 6.88 -2.54
C ILE A 50 -5.89 6.06 -2.43
N VAL A 51 -7.06 6.71 -2.53
CA VAL A 51 -8.35 6.03 -2.40
C VAL A 51 -8.60 5.09 -3.57
N VAL A 52 -8.47 5.57 -4.80
CA VAL A 52 -8.80 4.79 -6.02
C VAL A 52 -7.83 3.63 -6.18
N SER A 53 -6.53 3.88 -6.04
CA SER A 53 -5.52 2.83 -6.20
C SER A 53 -5.55 1.83 -5.06
N GLY A 54 -5.81 2.28 -3.83
CA GLY A 54 -6.01 1.38 -2.69
C GLY A 54 -7.22 0.46 -2.91
N PHE A 55 -8.35 1.03 -3.34
CA PHE A 55 -9.57 0.26 -3.61
C PHE A 55 -9.37 -0.75 -4.74
N ASN A 56 -8.66 -0.34 -5.80
CA ASN A 56 -8.31 -1.22 -6.91
C ASN A 56 -7.43 -2.39 -6.44
N SER A 57 -6.38 -2.12 -5.65
CA SER A 57 -5.50 -3.16 -5.09
C SER A 57 -6.30 -4.18 -4.27
N ALA A 58 -7.11 -3.70 -3.33
CA ALA A 58 -7.93 -4.55 -2.47
C ALA A 58 -8.95 -5.39 -3.25
N SER A 59 -9.54 -4.81 -4.31
CA SER A 59 -10.49 -5.50 -5.18
C SER A 59 -9.82 -6.59 -6.01
N VAL A 60 -8.66 -6.31 -6.59
CA VAL A 60 -7.85 -7.29 -7.34
C VAL A 60 -7.44 -8.44 -6.44
N LYS A 61 -7.06 -8.17 -5.19
CA LYS A 61 -6.75 -9.21 -4.23
C LYS A 61 -7.95 -10.09 -3.90
N TYR A 62 -9.08 -9.47 -3.59
CA TYR A 62 -10.30 -10.20 -3.26
C TYR A 62 -10.67 -11.15 -4.41
N SER A 63 -10.71 -10.62 -5.64
CA SER A 63 -11.07 -11.40 -6.81
C SER A 63 -10.05 -12.49 -7.11
N SER A 64 -8.75 -12.21 -6.99
CA SER A 64 -7.69 -13.19 -7.27
C SER A 64 -7.68 -14.33 -6.25
N GLU A 65 -7.77 -14.02 -4.94
CA GLU A 65 -7.80 -15.06 -3.90
C GLU A 65 -9.06 -15.92 -3.99
N HIS A 66 -10.21 -15.31 -4.30
CA HIS A 66 -11.46 -16.02 -4.49
C HIS A 66 -11.41 -16.92 -5.73
N TYR A 67 -10.97 -16.39 -6.87
CA TYR A 67 -10.88 -17.12 -8.13
C TYR A 67 -9.89 -18.30 -8.07
N LEU A 68 -8.76 -18.15 -7.40
CA LEU A 68 -7.80 -19.23 -7.22
C LEU A 68 -8.37 -20.37 -6.35
N ASP A 69 -9.09 -20.04 -5.27
CA ASP A 69 -9.72 -21.06 -4.43
C ASP A 69 -10.88 -21.78 -5.15
N GLU A 70 -11.62 -21.09 -6.02
CA GLU A 70 -12.63 -21.70 -6.91
C GLU A 70 -11.99 -22.68 -7.90
N LEU A 71 -10.91 -22.29 -8.58
CA LEU A 71 -10.17 -23.14 -9.51
C LEU A 71 -9.59 -24.39 -8.84
N ASP A 72 -9.11 -24.25 -7.60
CA ASP A 72 -8.55 -25.36 -6.82
C ASP A 72 -9.65 -26.28 -6.22
N GLY A 73 -10.93 -25.94 -6.36
CA GLY A 73 -12.05 -26.65 -5.74
C GLY A 73 -12.00 -26.62 -4.20
N ARG A 74 -11.33 -25.62 -3.63
CA ARG A 74 -11.05 -25.46 -2.19
C ARG A 74 -11.81 -24.29 -1.58
N GLU A 75 -13.00 -24.00 -2.10
CA GLU A 75 -13.85 -22.92 -1.61
C GLU A 75 -13.96 -22.94 -0.09
N LYS A 76 -13.62 -21.79 0.51
CA LYS A 76 -13.70 -21.59 1.94
C LYS A 76 -15.15 -21.35 2.34
N LYS A 77 -15.62 -22.02 3.41
CA LYS A 77 -16.97 -21.81 3.99
C LYS A 77 -17.30 -20.36 4.39
N SER A 78 -16.31 -19.46 4.48
CA SER A 78 -16.52 -18.06 4.86
C SER A 78 -15.67 -17.14 3.99
N ALA A 79 -16.29 -16.58 2.95
CA ALA A 79 -15.70 -15.58 2.07
C ALA A 79 -15.33 -14.29 2.82
N LEU A 80 -16.14 -13.89 3.81
CA LEU A 80 -15.87 -12.70 4.62
C LEU A 80 -14.52 -12.78 5.35
N ARG A 81 -14.22 -13.92 5.98
CA ARG A 81 -13.00 -14.07 6.78
C ARG A 81 -11.77 -14.36 5.94
N HIS A 82 -11.95 -15.02 4.79
CA HIS A 82 -10.83 -15.50 3.98
C HIS A 82 -10.46 -14.58 2.83
N TYR A 83 -11.37 -13.75 2.32
CA TYR A 83 -11.13 -12.87 1.17
C TYR A 83 -11.38 -11.41 1.54
N PHE A 84 -12.54 -11.09 2.13
CA PHE A 84 -12.91 -9.69 2.41
C PHE A 84 -12.04 -9.06 3.50
N LEU A 85 -11.86 -9.73 4.64
CA LEU A 85 -11.10 -9.17 5.75
C LEU A 85 -9.62 -8.92 5.39
N PRO A 86 -8.91 -9.84 4.69
CA PRO A 86 -7.57 -9.57 4.18
C PRO A 86 -7.51 -8.38 3.20
N SER A 87 -8.41 -8.31 2.22
CA SER A 87 -8.48 -7.18 1.29
C SER A 87 -8.80 -5.85 1.98
N LEU A 88 -9.64 -5.86 3.01
CA LEU A 88 -9.95 -4.68 3.81
C LEU A 88 -8.72 -4.20 4.60
N VAL A 89 -7.96 -5.13 5.20
CA VAL A 89 -6.71 -4.80 5.89
C VAL A 89 -5.71 -4.19 4.91
N GLU A 90 -5.59 -4.75 3.69
CA GLU A 90 -4.75 -4.17 2.64
C GLU A 90 -5.18 -2.74 2.29
N PHE A 91 -6.47 -2.51 2.08
CA PHE A 91 -6.99 -1.16 1.78
C PHE A 91 -6.67 -0.15 2.90
N ILE A 92 -6.85 -0.53 4.16
CA ILE A 92 -6.56 0.33 5.31
C ILE A 92 -5.05 0.62 5.40
N CYS A 93 -4.20 -0.40 5.25
CA CYS A 93 -2.75 -0.22 5.23
C CYS A 93 -2.32 0.71 4.10
N TYR A 94 -2.85 0.51 2.89
CA TYR A 94 -2.60 1.36 1.73
C TYR A 94 -2.96 2.82 2.03
N GLY A 95 -4.16 3.07 2.58
CA GLY A 95 -4.62 4.41 2.93
C GLY A 95 -3.74 5.09 3.97
N LEU A 96 -3.45 4.41 5.08
CA LEU A 96 -2.65 4.98 6.18
C LEU A 96 -1.22 5.32 5.74
N LEU A 97 -0.60 4.43 4.97
CA LEU A 97 0.77 4.63 4.50
C LEU A 97 0.82 5.67 3.39
N GLY A 98 -0.17 5.70 2.52
CA GLY A 98 -0.34 6.76 1.52
C GLY A 98 -0.46 8.13 2.17
N VAL A 99 -1.26 8.27 3.22
CA VAL A 99 -1.38 9.53 3.99
C VAL A 99 -0.05 9.91 4.63
N LEU A 100 0.66 8.94 5.23
CA LEU A 100 1.96 9.19 5.83
C LEU A 100 3.02 9.62 4.79
N ALA A 101 2.97 9.04 3.59
CA ALA A 101 3.82 9.39 2.45
C ALA A 101 3.68 10.87 2.05
N VAL A 102 2.44 11.36 2.03
CA VAL A 102 2.14 12.75 1.65
C VAL A 102 2.12 13.71 2.83
N GLY A 103 2.36 13.22 4.05
CA GLY A 103 2.43 14.00 5.28
C GLY A 103 3.30 15.27 5.18
N PRO A 104 4.50 15.22 4.57
CA PRO A 104 5.34 16.40 4.44
C PRO A 104 4.70 17.54 3.63
N LEU A 105 3.81 17.25 2.67
CA LEU A 105 3.06 18.26 1.92
C LEU A 105 2.08 19.07 2.78
N PHE A 106 1.72 18.59 3.96
CA PHE A 106 0.86 19.33 4.91
C PHE A 106 1.66 20.26 5.83
N ILE A 107 2.89 19.86 6.19
CA ILE A 107 3.62 20.46 7.32
C ILE A 107 4.70 21.44 6.85
N VAL A 108 5.35 21.14 5.71
CA VAL A 108 6.50 21.91 5.23
C VAL A 108 6.04 23.05 4.33
N ALA A 109 6.47 24.29 4.57
CA ALA A 109 6.03 25.46 3.78
C ALA A 109 6.65 25.53 2.37
N ASN A 110 7.92 25.16 2.23
CA ASN A 110 8.59 25.13 0.92
C ASN A 110 8.15 23.89 0.13
N LEU A 111 7.49 24.09 -1.01
CA LEU A 111 6.90 22.99 -1.78
C LEU A 111 7.95 22.00 -2.29
N SER A 112 9.05 22.49 -2.87
CA SER A 112 10.13 21.64 -3.39
C SER A 112 10.77 20.78 -2.29
N PHE A 113 11.01 21.38 -1.11
CA PHE A 113 11.51 20.64 0.04
C PHE A 113 10.49 19.63 0.58
N ALA A 114 9.19 19.98 0.60
CA ALA A 114 8.11 19.08 1.00
C ALA A 114 8.02 17.84 0.12
N ILE A 115 8.19 18.01 -1.20
CA ILE A 115 8.19 16.91 -2.17
C ILE A 115 9.41 16.00 -1.95
N ALA A 116 10.60 16.59 -1.85
CA ALA A 116 11.82 15.83 -1.59
C ALA A 116 11.73 15.02 -0.28
N LEU A 117 11.16 15.63 0.76
CA LEU A 117 10.94 14.96 2.05
C LEU A 117 9.88 13.85 1.94
N SER A 118 8.81 14.05 1.16
CA SER A 118 7.82 13.00 0.88
C SER A 118 8.45 11.80 0.20
N VAL A 119 9.30 12.03 -0.81
CA VAL A 119 10.05 10.97 -1.49
C VAL A 119 10.98 10.25 -0.51
N LEU A 120 11.70 10.99 0.34
CA LEU A 120 12.60 10.39 1.33
C LEU A 120 11.84 9.53 2.35
N VAL A 121 10.74 10.04 2.89
CA VAL A 121 9.87 9.30 3.83
C VAL A 121 9.34 8.03 3.17
N THR A 122 8.86 8.12 1.93
CA THR A 122 8.44 6.96 1.13
C THR A 122 9.53 5.90 1.03
N LEU A 123 10.74 6.29 0.63
CA LEU A 123 11.85 5.36 0.48
C LEU A 123 12.21 4.70 1.81
N LEU A 124 12.31 5.49 2.89
CA LEU A 124 12.60 4.97 4.22
C LEU A 124 11.54 3.97 4.69
N MET A 125 10.26 4.25 4.42
CA MET A 125 9.16 3.35 4.76
C MET A 125 9.25 2.05 3.97
N LEU A 126 9.53 2.10 2.66
CA LEU A 126 9.73 0.90 1.83
C LEU A 126 10.91 0.06 2.30
N PHE A 127 12.06 0.68 2.58
CA PHE A 127 13.24 -0.02 3.09
C PHE A 127 13.01 -0.61 4.48
N ALA A 128 12.38 0.13 5.39
CA ALA A 128 12.06 -0.34 6.74
C ALA A 128 11.08 -1.52 6.70
N ALA A 129 10.06 -1.41 5.85
CA ALA A 129 9.13 -2.49 5.61
C ALA A 129 9.89 -3.72 5.06
N GLY A 130 10.73 -3.55 4.04
CA GLY A 130 11.43 -4.65 3.37
C GLY A 130 12.38 -5.38 4.31
N ALA A 131 13.12 -4.62 5.12
CA ALA A 131 13.98 -5.15 6.16
C ALA A 131 13.18 -5.94 7.22
N GLY A 132 12.02 -5.42 7.65
CA GLY A 132 11.14 -6.10 8.59
C GLY A 132 10.61 -7.45 8.06
N VAL A 133 10.32 -7.53 6.76
CA VAL A 133 9.95 -8.79 6.11
C VAL A 133 11.11 -9.77 6.06
N ALA A 134 12.28 -9.32 5.59
CA ALA A 134 13.47 -10.14 5.50
C ALA A 134 13.86 -10.74 6.86
N ALA A 135 13.82 -9.94 7.93
CA ALA A 135 14.11 -10.39 9.29
C ALA A 135 13.15 -11.49 9.78
N ARG A 136 11.85 -11.40 9.44
CA ARG A 136 10.85 -12.41 9.82
C ARG A 136 10.92 -13.69 8.99
N MET A 137 11.44 -13.62 7.77
CA MET A 137 11.66 -14.80 6.92
C MET A 137 12.99 -15.51 7.24
N GLY A 138 14.04 -14.76 7.60
CA GLY A 138 15.35 -15.31 7.97
C GLY A 138 15.38 -16.01 9.33
N GLY A 139 14.48 -15.67 10.27
CA GLY A 139 14.38 -16.32 11.58
C GLY A 139 13.74 -17.72 11.59
N ARG A 140 13.51 -18.33 10.42
CA ARG A 140 12.96 -19.69 10.24
C ARG A 140 13.92 -20.65 9.53
N GLY A 141 15.19 -20.28 9.41
CA GLY A 141 16.29 -21.16 8.97
C GLY A 141 16.85 -21.98 10.12
#